data_AF-A0A667GII3-F1
#
_entry.id   AF-A0A667GII3-F1
#
_cell.length_a   1.000
_cell.length_b   1.000
_cell.length_c   1.000
_cell.angle_alpha   90.00
_cell.angle_beta   90.00
_cell.angle_gamma   90.00
#
_symmetry.space_group_name_H-M   'P 1'
#
loop_
_entity.id
_entity.type
_entity.pdbx_description
1 polymer ?
#
loop_
_entity_poly.entity_id
_entity_poly.type
_entity_poly.pdbx_seq_one_letter_code
_entity_poly.pdbx_strand_id
1 'polypeptide(L)'
;MSQIMGYFLFPSWCPHSHALSLVSGQEDFSHQLYQRKLQAPLWPSSLGITDCCQYITFCHPKRSERLQYSRDFLLRFRFCDVACQRPVGLVLMEGVTDTKPERPAGWAESVLEEDTLEPEPVLPRTVGTIQHCLHLTSVYTHFLPQHGRPEVTTMPLGLGTTVDYIFFSAESCENRNRTDRRLCQDGTLKLLGRLSLLSEEILWAANGLPNPFCSSDHLCLLASFGMQVIAP
;
A
#
# COMPACT_ATOMS: atom_id res chain seq x y z
N MET A 1 10.63 25.06 27.07
CA MET A 1 10.76 23.64 27.47
C MET A 1 9.34 23.15 27.69
N SER A 2 8.68 22.39 26.84
CA SER A 2 9.11 21.23 26.06
C SER A 2 8.52 21.28 24.65
N GLN A 3 9.33 20.89 23.66
CA GLN A 3 9.04 20.90 22.24
C GLN A 3 8.54 19.49 21.89
N ILE A 4 7.23 19.29 21.72
CA ILE A 4 6.72 18.02 21.19
C ILE A 4 6.77 18.16 19.67
N MET A 5 7.91 17.81 19.09
CA MET A 5 8.00 17.52 17.67
C MET A 5 7.12 16.31 17.40
N GLY A 6 5.97 16.55 16.76
CA GLY A 6 5.18 15.52 16.11
C GLY A 6 5.93 15.00 14.89
N TYR A 7 7.04 14.30 15.15
CA TYR A 7 7.49 13.27 14.24
C TYR A 7 6.44 12.17 14.30
N PHE A 8 5.85 11.83 13.16
CA PHE A 8 5.67 10.41 12.89
C PHE A 8 7.08 9.82 12.96
N LEU A 9 7.50 9.44 14.17
CA LEU A 9 8.63 8.57 14.39
C LEU A 9 8.21 7.26 13.73
N PHE A 10 8.57 7.10 12.45
CA PHE A 10 9.17 5.84 12.06
C PHE A 10 10.20 5.55 13.15
N PRO A 11 10.05 4.48 13.95
CA PRO A 11 11.06 4.14 14.93
C PRO A 11 12.38 4.07 14.16
N SER A 12 13.35 4.82 14.68
CA SER A 12 14.75 4.80 14.31
C SER A 12 15.15 3.51 13.61
N TRP A 13 15.60 3.67 12.36
CA TRP A 13 16.37 2.74 11.54
C TRP A 13 16.96 1.56 12.32
N CYS A 14 16.31 0.41 12.25
CA CYS A 14 16.90 -0.88 12.62
C CYS A 14 17.02 -1.71 11.33
N PRO A 15 18.20 -2.25 10.99
CA PRO A 15 18.39 -3.03 9.77
C PRO A 15 17.73 -4.42 9.80
N HIS A 16 16.68 -4.60 10.60
CA HIS A 16 16.01 -5.88 10.82
C HIS A 16 14.51 -5.76 10.57
N SER A 17 14.13 -6.05 9.32
CA SER A 17 12.85 -6.64 8.89
C SER A 17 11.60 -6.35 9.75
N HIS A 18 10.77 -5.42 9.28
CA HIS A 18 9.46 -5.10 9.89
C HIS A 18 8.36 -6.08 9.48
N ALA A 19 7.37 -6.26 10.36
CA ALA A 19 6.15 -6.99 10.09
C ALA A 19 5.28 -6.27 9.04
N LEU A 20 4.69 -7.02 8.11
CA LEU A 20 3.77 -6.50 7.09
C LEU A 20 2.61 -5.68 7.67
N SER A 21 2.11 -6.02 8.87
CA SER A 21 0.99 -5.33 9.49
C SER A 21 1.32 -3.91 9.98
N LEU A 22 2.61 -3.58 10.17
CA LEU A 22 3.03 -2.24 10.59
C LEU A 22 3.05 -1.21 9.45
N VAL A 23 2.84 -1.64 8.20
CA VAL A 23 2.94 -0.76 7.02
C VAL A 23 1.84 0.28 7.00
N SER A 24 0.59 -0.09 7.31
CA SER A 24 -0.52 0.87 7.31
C SER A 24 -0.73 1.56 8.66
N GLY A 25 -0.08 1.07 9.73
CA GLY A 25 -0.30 1.55 11.10
C GLY A 25 -1.69 1.24 11.66
N GLN A 26 -2.50 0.46 10.95
CA GLN A 26 -3.82 0.03 11.42
C GLN A 26 -3.68 -1.09 12.46
N GLU A 27 -4.66 -1.17 13.35
CA GLU A 27 -4.74 -2.26 14.33
C GLU A 27 -4.95 -3.59 13.61
N ASP A 28 -4.07 -4.55 13.88
CA ASP A 28 -4.12 -5.88 13.31
C ASP A 28 -4.96 -6.80 14.20
N PHE A 29 -6.24 -6.97 13.85
CA PHE A 29 -7.15 -7.89 14.53
C PHE A 29 -7.01 -9.35 14.07
N SER A 30 -6.04 -9.66 13.20
CA SER A 30 -5.95 -11.00 12.58
C SER A 30 -5.45 -12.11 13.50
N HIS A 31 -5.08 -11.80 14.75
CA HIS A 31 -4.51 -12.75 15.73
C HIS A 31 -3.38 -13.63 15.16
N GLN A 32 -2.70 -13.19 14.10
CA GLN A 32 -1.68 -14.00 13.43
C GLN A 32 -0.42 -14.08 14.29
N LEU A 33 -0.11 -15.29 14.77
CA LEU A 33 1.08 -15.59 15.58
C LEU A 33 2.39 -15.43 14.80
N TYR A 34 2.34 -15.35 13.46
CA TYR A 34 3.50 -15.28 12.57
C TYR A 34 3.43 -14.04 11.70
N GLN A 35 4.01 -12.95 12.18
CA GLN A 35 4.19 -11.74 11.37
C GLN A 35 5.21 -12.00 10.26
N ARG A 36 4.73 -11.99 9.00
CA ARG A 36 5.60 -12.04 7.83
C ARG A 36 6.42 -10.76 7.74
N LYS A 37 7.73 -10.93 7.57
CA LYS A 37 8.68 -9.85 7.37
C LYS A 37 8.64 -9.35 5.93
N LEU A 38 8.63 -8.03 5.73
CA LEU A 38 8.85 -7.42 4.42
C LEU A 38 10.19 -7.88 3.86
N GLN A 39 10.15 -8.52 2.70
CA GLN A 39 11.35 -8.91 1.97
C GLN A 39 11.77 -7.79 1.03
N ALA A 40 13.08 -7.62 0.86
CA ALA A 40 13.65 -6.81 -0.19
C ALA A 40 14.04 -7.72 -1.37
N PRO A 41 13.68 -7.37 -2.61
CA PRO A 41 12.86 -6.24 -3.00
C PRO A 41 11.36 -6.45 -2.70
N LEU A 42 10.61 -5.35 -2.58
CA LEU A 42 9.18 -5.40 -2.21
C LEU A 42 8.30 -6.05 -3.30
N TRP A 43 8.74 -6.00 -4.56
CA TRP A 43 8.07 -6.61 -5.71
C TRP A 43 9.06 -7.31 -6.65
N PRO A 44 8.61 -8.33 -7.41
CA PRO A 44 9.45 -9.04 -8.38
C PRO A 44 9.84 -8.13 -9.56
N SER A 45 10.94 -8.46 -10.25
CA SER A 45 11.42 -7.68 -11.41
C SER A 45 10.41 -7.65 -12.55
N SER A 46 9.68 -8.76 -12.71
CA SER A 46 8.63 -8.94 -13.71
C SER A 46 7.50 -7.92 -13.60
N LEU A 47 7.35 -7.22 -12.46
CA LEU A 47 6.39 -6.12 -12.32
C LEU A 47 6.76 -4.91 -13.20
N GLY A 48 8.03 -4.77 -13.59
CA GLY A 48 8.46 -3.67 -14.46
C GLY A 48 8.48 -2.31 -13.76
N ILE A 49 8.61 -2.28 -12.42
CA ILE A 49 8.68 -1.05 -11.61
C ILE A 49 10.01 -1.03 -10.83
N THR A 50 10.73 0.08 -10.88
CA THR A 50 11.97 0.32 -10.10
C THR A 50 11.67 0.68 -8.65
N ASP A 51 12.65 0.58 -7.75
CA ASP A 51 12.55 1.08 -6.36
C ASP A 51 12.28 2.60 -6.26
N CYS A 52 12.45 3.36 -7.35
CA CYS A 52 12.07 4.77 -7.48
C CYS A 52 10.61 4.99 -7.93
N CYS A 53 9.76 3.96 -7.87
CA CYS A 53 8.36 3.97 -8.29
C CYS A 53 8.16 4.42 -9.77
N GLN A 54 9.13 4.15 -10.64
CA GLN A 54 9.06 4.43 -12.07
C GLN A 54 8.92 3.13 -12.88
N TYR A 55 8.20 3.21 -14.00
CA TYR A 55 8.15 2.11 -14.95
C TYR A 55 9.51 1.95 -15.64
N ILE A 56 9.89 0.70 -15.84
CA ILE A 56 11.06 0.37 -16.65
C ILE A 56 10.61 0.35 -18.11
N THR A 57 11.16 1.25 -18.92
CA THR A 57 11.00 1.19 -20.37
C THR A 57 11.87 0.06 -20.92
N PHE A 58 11.41 -1.17 -20.77
CA PHE A 58 11.99 -2.30 -21.49
C PHE A 58 11.59 -2.19 -22.96
N CYS A 59 12.54 -1.86 -23.83
CA CYS A 59 12.42 -2.18 -25.25
C CYS A 59 12.65 -3.69 -25.42
N HIS A 60 11.73 -4.52 -24.91
CA HIS A 60 11.67 -5.89 -25.40
C HIS A 60 11.10 -5.84 -26.83
N PRO A 61 11.68 -6.57 -27.80
CA PRO A 61 10.99 -6.78 -29.06
C PRO A 61 9.61 -7.36 -28.71
N LYS A 62 8.54 -6.77 -29.24
CA LYS A 62 7.16 -7.20 -29.03
C LYS A 62 7.07 -8.71 -29.28
N ARG A 63 7.23 -9.52 -28.25
CA ARG A 63 6.78 -10.90 -28.31
C ARG A 63 5.27 -10.79 -28.35
N SER A 64 4.68 -11.35 -29.39
CA SER A 64 3.25 -11.58 -29.49
C SER A 64 2.85 -12.64 -28.46
N GLU A 65 3.12 -12.39 -27.18
CA GLU A 65 2.81 -13.28 -26.07
C GLU A 65 1.37 -13.04 -25.63
N ARG A 66 0.45 -13.45 -26.51
CA ARG A 66 -0.80 -13.99 -25.98
C ARG A 66 -0.39 -15.31 -25.33
N LEU A 67 -0.02 -15.28 -24.04
CA LEU A 67 0.33 -16.47 -23.27
C LEU A 67 -0.87 -17.42 -23.34
N GLN A 68 -0.82 -18.35 -24.28
CA GLN A 68 -1.90 -19.27 -24.54
C GLN A 68 -1.67 -20.44 -23.59
N TYR A 69 -2.28 -20.34 -22.41
CA TYR A 69 -2.21 -21.40 -21.42
C TYR A 69 -2.99 -22.60 -21.94
N SER A 70 -2.28 -23.61 -22.43
CA SER A 70 -2.90 -24.87 -22.82
C SER A 70 -3.46 -25.57 -21.57
N ARG A 71 -4.50 -26.39 -21.77
CA ARG A 71 -5.06 -27.23 -20.70
C ARG A 71 -3.96 -28.07 -20.04
N ASP A 72 -3.05 -28.63 -20.84
CA ASP A 72 -1.97 -29.47 -20.33
C ASP A 72 -0.95 -28.68 -19.52
N PHE A 73 -0.66 -27.44 -19.90
CA PHE A 73 0.20 -26.53 -19.14
C PHE A 73 -0.40 -26.20 -17.76
N LEU A 74 -1.68 -25.82 -17.71
CA LEU A 74 -2.36 -25.49 -16.45
C LEU A 74 -2.46 -26.70 -15.50
N LEU A 75 -2.67 -27.90 -16.05
CA LEU A 75 -2.73 -29.13 -15.26
C LEU A 75 -1.38 -29.50 -14.61
N ARG A 76 -0.23 -29.03 -15.14
CA ARG A 76 1.08 -29.23 -14.50
C ARG A 76 1.14 -28.61 -13.10
N PHE A 77 0.54 -27.43 -12.89
CA PHE A 77 0.51 -26.78 -11.57
C PHE A 77 -0.40 -27.50 -10.57
N ARG A 78 -1.42 -28.22 -11.05
CA ARG A 78 -2.35 -28.97 -10.20
C ARG A 78 -1.73 -30.24 -9.62
N PHE A 79 -0.75 -30.82 -10.32
CA PHE A 79 -0.08 -32.07 -9.93
C PHE A 79 1.42 -31.90 -9.63
N CYS A 80 1.86 -30.67 -9.34
CA CYS A 80 3.23 -30.43 -8.89
C CYS A 80 3.40 -30.92 -7.44
N ASP A 81 4.61 -31.29 -7.06
CA ASP A 81 4.88 -31.91 -5.76
C ASP A 81 4.46 -31.04 -4.58
N VAL A 82 4.56 -29.72 -4.72
CA VAL A 82 4.14 -28.74 -3.69
C VAL A 82 2.62 -28.67 -3.58
N ALA A 83 1.88 -28.66 -4.70
CA ALA A 83 0.41 -28.61 -4.69
C ALA A 83 -0.23 -29.91 -4.16
N CYS A 84 0.47 -31.03 -4.30
CA CYS A 84 0.06 -32.34 -3.80
C CYS A 84 0.41 -32.59 -2.32
N GLN A 85 1.07 -31.65 -1.65
CA GLN A 85 1.40 -31.75 -0.23
C GLN A 85 0.35 -31.02 0.61
N ARG A 86 -0.16 -31.69 1.64
CA ARG A 86 -1.07 -31.08 2.62
C ARG A 86 -0.27 -30.12 3.51
N PRO A 87 -0.70 -28.86 3.66
CA PRO A 87 -0.10 -27.94 4.61
C PRO A 87 -0.17 -28.47 6.05
N VAL A 88 0.94 -28.38 6.78
CA VAL A 88 1.02 -28.80 8.18
C VAL A 88 0.12 -27.88 9.01
N GLY A 89 -0.94 -28.43 9.63
CA GLY A 89 -1.87 -27.68 10.48
C GLY A 89 -3.24 -27.36 9.88
N LEU A 90 -3.56 -27.82 8.66
CA LEU A 90 -4.90 -27.64 8.11
C LEU A 90 -5.92 -28.51 8.89
N VAL A 91 -6.96 -27.87 9.45
CA VAL A 91 -8.02 -28.54 10.22
C VAL A 91 -8.79 -29.52 9.32
N LEU A 92 -8.98 -30.75 9.79
CA LEU A 92 -9.79 -31.75 9.08
C LEU A 92 -11.28 -31.41 9.28
N MET A 93 -11.96 -31.02 8.20
CA MET A 93 -13.41 -30.81 8.23
C MET A 93 -14.12 -32.13 7.95
N GLU A 94 -15.05 -32.50 8.83
CA GLU A 94 -15.83 -33.74 8.69
C GLU A 94 -16.64 -33.70 7.38
N GLY A 95 -16.45 -34.72 6.53
CA GLY A 95 -17.06 -34.80 5.19
C GLY A 95 -16.19 -34.28 4.03
N VAL A 96 -15.02 -33.68 4.29
CA VAL A 96 -14.07 -33.27 3.25
C VAL A 96 -12.99 -34.34 3.09
N THR A 97 -12.88 -34.93 1.89
CA THR A 97 -11.89 -35.96 1.59
C THR A 97 -10.52 -35.35 1.28
N ASP A 98 -9.51 -35.70 2.07
CA ASP A 98 -8.10 -35.34 1.85
C ASP A 98 -7.40 -36.22 0.79
N THR A 99 -8.13 -36.65 -0.23
CA THR A 99 -7.59 -37.51 -1.28
C THR A 99 -6.49 -36.77 -2.02
N LYS A 100 -5.26 -37.31 -1.98
CA LYS A 100 -4.16 -36.85 -2.82
C LYS A 100 -4.60 -37.00 -4.28
N PRO A 101 -4.63 -35.93 -5.09
CA PRO A 101 -5.06 -36.02 -6.47
C PRO A 101 -4.10 -36.95 -7.23
N GLU A 102 -4.62 -38.05 -7.75
CA GLU A 102 -3.85 -39.02 -8.52
C GLU A 102 -3.58 -38.47 -9.93
N ARG A 103 -2.33 -38.61 -10.41
CA ARG A 103 -1.94 -38.18 -11.76
C ARG A 103 -2.53 -39.17 -12.79
N PRO A 104 -3.19 -38.71 -13.87
CA PRO A 104 -3.69 -39.59 -14.91
C PRO A 104 -2.57 -40.39 -15.59
N ALA A 105 -2.83 -41.67 -15.89
CA ALA A 105 -1.88 -42.55 -16.59
C ALA A 105 -1.51 -41.98 -17.98
N GLY A 106 -0.21 -41.91 -18.29
CA GLY A 106 0.32 -41.38 -19.55
C GLY A 106 0.92 -39.97 -19.49
N TRP A 107 0.86 -39.31 -18.33
CA TRP A 107 1.52 -38.03 -18.11
C TRP A 107 2.97 -38.28 -17.69
N ALA A 108 3.93 -37.89 -18.55
CA ALA A 108 5.35 -38.00 -18.24
C ALA A 108 5.67 -37.32 -16.90
N GLU A 109 6.58 -37.93 -16.13
CA GLU A 109 7.20 -37.27 -15.00
C GLU A 109 7.84 -35.98 -15.52
N SER A 110 7.40 -34.83 -15.01
CA SER A 110 7.85 -33.55 -15.52
C SER A 110 9.35 -33.44 -15.23
N VAL A 111 10.18 -33.74 -16.22
CA VAL A 111 11.43 -33.03 -16.37
C VAL A 111 11.00 -31.57 -16.46
N LEU A 112 11.29 -30.81 -15.42
CA LEU A 112 11.40 -29.36 -15.56
C LEU A 112 12.43 -29.19 -16.67
N GLU A 113 11.97 -29.02 -17.91
CA GLU A 113 12.78 -28.30 -18.86
C GLU A 113 13.09 -26.99 -18.15
N GLU A 114 14.37 -26.87 -17.81
CA GLU A 114 14.98 -25.68 -17.27
C GLU A 114 14.68 -24.60 -18.31
N ASP A 115 13.54 -23.94 -18.10
CA ASP A 115 13.08 -22.83 -18.90
C ASP A 115 14.28 -21.92 -18.98
N THR A 116 14.83 -21.79 -20.18
CA THR A 116 16.09 -21.12 -20.43
C THR A 116 15.90 -19.74 -19.86
N LEU A 117 16.43 -19.51 -18.65
CA LEU A 117 16.28 -18.27 -17.92
C LEU A 117 17.07 -17.25 -18.72
N GLU A 118 16.40 -16.65 -19.70
CA GLU A 118 16.79 -15.38 -20.28
C GLU A 118 17.18 -14.50 -19.08
N PRO A 119 18.43 -14.00 -19.04
CA PRO A 119 18.93 -13.30 -17.86
C PRO A 119 18.02 -12.11 -17.60
N GLU A 120 17.15 -12.30 -16.60
CA GLU A 120 16.24 -11.30 -16.08
C GLU A 120 17.11 -10.07 -15.82
N PRO A 121 16.85 -8.94 -16.51
CA PRO A 121 17.75 -7.80 -16.49
C PRO A 121 17.94 -7.38 -15.04
N VAL A 122 19.15 -7.64 -14.52
CA VAL A 122 19.49 -7.38 -13.13
C VAL A 122 19.60 -5.88 -12.97
N LEU A 123 18.48 -5.26 -12.65
CA LEU A 123 18.44 -3.85 -12.36
C LEU A 123 19.15 -3.60 -11.03
N PRO A 124 19.97 -2.54 -10.94
CA PRO A 124 20.53 -2.13 -9.66
C PRO A 124 19.38 -1.72 -8.74
N ARG A 125 19.07 -2.58 -7.77
CA ARG A 125 18.07 -2.33 -6.75
C ARG A 125 18.70 -1.74 -5.51
N THR A 126 18.08 -0.71 -4.97
CA THR A 126 18.46 -0.17 -3.66
C THR A 126 17.80 -1.03 -2.59
N VAL A 127 18.58 -1.85 -1.91
CA VAL A 127 18.05 -2.79 -0.90
C VAL A 127 17.33 -2.02 0.20
N GLY A 128 16.03 -2.30 0.34
CA GLY A 128 15.22 -1.84 1.47
C GLY A 128 14.84 -0.36 1.46
N THR A 129 15.01 0.36 0.35
CA THR A 129 14.57 1.76 0.23
C THR A 129 13.66 1.92 -0.99
N ILE A 130 12.47 2.50 -0.80
CA ILE A 130 11.57 2.92 -1.88
C ILE A 130 11.54 4.45 -1.91
N GLN A 131 11.59 5.02 -3.11
CA GLN A 131 11.52 6.46 -3.32
C GLN A 131 10.53 6.79 -4.45
N HIS A 132 10.07 8.04 -4.49
CA HIS A 132 9.30 8.56 -5.62
C HIS A 132 9.75 10.00 -5.91
N CYS A 133 9.57 10.46 -7.15
CA CYS A 133 9.92 11.83 -7.56
C CYS A 133 8.80 12.87 -7.35
N LEU A 134 7.68 12.47 -6.76
CA LEU A 134 6.54 13.36 -6.50
C LEU A 134 6.76 14.17 -5.21
N HIS A 135 6.66 15.49 -5.28
CA HIS A 135 6.66 16.38 -4.11
C HIS A 135 5.23 16.59 -3.63
N LEU A 136 4.73 15.67 -2.79
CA LEU A 136 3.34 15.67 -2.35
C LEU A 136 3.19 16.25 -0.94
N THR A 137 2.11 16.99 -0.74
CA THR A 137 1.65 17.45 0.59
C THR A 137 0.20 17.07 0.79
N SER A 138 -0.16 16.63 2.00
CA SER A 138 -1.55 16.34 2.35
C SER A 138 -2.34 17.64 2.52
N VAL A 139 -3.57 17.69 1.98
CA VAL A 139 -4.51 18.79 2.22
C VAL A 139 -4.87 18.89 3.70
N TYR A 140 -4.98 17.76 4.38
CA TYR A 140 -5.41 17.64 5.76
C TYR A 140 -4.20 17.49 6.68
N THR A 141 -4.29 18.09 7.87
CA THR A 141 -3.20 18.06 8.86
C THR A 141 -3.27 16.85 9.77
N HIS A 142 -4.33 16.04 9.66
CA HIS A 142 -4.62 14.86 10.49
C HIS A 142 -4.95 15.18 11.94
N PHE A 143 -4.86 16.46 12.33
CA PHE A 143 -5.19 16.96 13.65
C PHE A 143 -5.97 18.26 13.55
N LEU A 144 -7.00 18.37 14.39
CA LEU A 144 -7.82 19.55 14.51
C LEU A 144 -7.05 20.69 15.20
N PRO A 145 -7.13 21.94 14.69
CA PRO A 145 -6.33 23.07 15.19
C PRO A 145 -6.56 23.43 16.65
N GLN A 146 -7.77 23.23 17.17
CA GLN A 146 -8.20 23.77 18.46
C GLN A 146 -7.77 22.90 19.66
N HIS A 147 -7.54 21.58 19.44
CA HIS A 147 -7.28 20.64 20.53
C HIS A 147 -6.22 19.58 20.21
N GLY A 148 -5.62 19.59 19.02
CA GLY A 148 -4.67 18.55 18.59
C GLY A 148 -5.29 17.16 18.52
N ARG A 149 -6.62 17.08 18.49
CA ARG A 149 -7.37 15.82 18.36
C ARG A 149 -7.26 15.29 16.94
N PRO A 150 -7.18 13.97 16.75
CA PRO A 150 -7.12 13.40 15.41
C PRO A 150 -8.38 13.75 14.62
N GLU A 151 -8.18 14.15 13.37
CA GLU A 151 -9.26 14.17 12.37
C GLU A 151 -9.62 12.71 12.05
N VAL A 152 -10.88 12.45 11.74
CA VAL A 152 -11.39 11.12 11.37
C VAL A 152 -11.93 11.18 9.95
N THR A 153 -11.66 10.16 9.15
CA THR A 153 -12.22 10.01 7.80
C THR A 153 -13.17 8.82 7.69
N THR A 154 -13.05 7.83 8.57
CA THR A 154 -13.93 6.66 8.62
C THR A 154 -14.12 6.18 10.05
N MET A 155 -15.25 5.55 10.34
CA MET A 155 -15.55 5.03 11.69
C MET A 155 -16.14 3.62 11.67
N PRO A 156 -15.43 2.63 11.10
CA PRO A 156 -15.91 1.26 11.08
C PRO A 156 -15.97 0.75 12.52
N LEU A 157 -17.08 0.08 12.87
CA LEU A 157 -17.27 -0.54 14.19
C LEU A 157 -17.15 0.42 15.38
N GLY A 158 -17.32 1.73 15.15
CA GLY A 158 -17.23 2.76 16.19
C GLY A 158 -15.80 3.22 16.51
N LEU A 159 -14.79 2.86 15.72
CA LEU A 159 -13.42 3.33 15.91
C LEU A 159 -13.05 4.36 14.84
N GLY A 160 -12.81 5.60 15.26
CA GLY A 160 -12.46 6.68 14.34
C GLY A 160 -11.03 6.57 13.83
N THR A 161 -10.85 6.48 12.51
CA THR A 161 -9.52 6.43 11.89
C THR A 161 -9.41 7.36 10.68
N THR A 162 -8.18 7.79 10.36
CA THR A 162 -7.88 8.52 9.12
C THR A 162 -7.19 7.59 8.14
N VAL A 163 -7.88 7.25 7.06
CA VAL A 163 -7.39 6.39 5.97
C VAL A 163 -7.53 7.03 4.60
N ASP A 164 -8.24 8.16 4.52
CA ASP A 164 -8.50 8.88 3.28
C ASP A 164 -7.63 10.14 3.20
N TYR A 165 -7.08 10.39 2.02
CA TYR A 165 -6.12 11.47 1.81
C TYR A 165 -6.36 12.15 0.46
N ILE A 166 -6.24 13.47 0.45
CA ILE A 166 -6.02 14.23 -0.79
C ILE A 166 -4.59 14.75 -0.73
N PHE A 167 -3.75 14.24 -1.61
CA PHE A 167 -2.40 14.75 -1.83
C PHE A 167 -2.38 15.69 -3.04
N PHE A 168 -1.61 16.77 -2.94
CA PHE A 168 -1.38 17.68 -4.05
C PHE A 168 0.11 18.02 -4.16
N SER A 169 0.54 18.42 -5.35
CA SER A 169 1.91 18.83 -5.61
C SER A 169 2.19 20.19 -4.97
N ALA A 170 3.21 20.25 -4.13
CA ALA A 170 3.67 21.48 -3.49
C ALA A 170 5.18 21.64 -3.68
N GLU A 171 5.66 22.89 -3.69
CA GLU A 171 7.10 23.17 -3.80
C GLU A 171 7.75 23.14 -2.41
N SER A 172 8.94 22.55 -2.33
CA SER A 172 9.69 22.51 -1.07
C SER A 172 10.30 23.88 -0.78
N CYS A 173 10.12 24.37 0.45
CA CYS A 173 10.79 25.57 0.91
C CYS A 173 12.26 25.27 1.21
N GLU A 174 13.19 25.66 0.33
CA GLU A 174 14.58 25.81 0.76
C GLU A 174 14.71 27.04 1.70
N ASN A 175 14.64 26.73 2.99
CA ASN A 175 15.08 27.49 4.16
C ASN A 175 15.57 28.95 3.95
N ARG A 176 14.74 29.93 4.31
CA ARG A 176 15.20 31.25 4.80
C ARG A 176 14.19 31.86 5.77
N ASN A 177 14.47 31.70 7.08
CA ASN A 177 14.01 32.53 8.19
C ASN A 177 12.61 33.16 8.05
N ARG A 178 11.53 32.42 8.37
CA ARG A 178 10.28 33.05 8.82
C ARG A 178 9.55 32.19 9.85
N THR A 179 9.19 32.85 10.95
CA THR A 179 8.42 32.39 12.10
C THR A 179 6.94 32.14 11.77
N ASP A 180 6.64 31.51 10.62
CA ASP A 180 5.27 31.21 10.23
C ASP A 180 5.11 29.73 9.88
N ARG A 181 4.05 29.14 10.42
CA ARG A 181 3.81 27.70 10.60
C ARG A 181 3.32 27.03 9.32
N ARG A 182 3.83 27.42 8.16
CA ARG A 182 3.51 26.83 6.84
C ARG A 182 4.72 26.05 6.35
N LEU A 183 4.62 24.73 6.41
CA LEU A 183 5.70 23.80 6.06
C LEU A 183 5.95 23.68 4.54
N CYS A 184 5.08 24.23 3.69
CA CYS A 184 5.20 24.16 2.23
C CYS A 184 4.81 25.49 1.58
N GLN A 185 5.50 25.87 0.49
CA GLN A 185 5.16 27.02 -0.33
C GLN A 185 4.14 26.59 -1.40
N ASP A 186 3.25 27.51 -1.75
CA ASP A 186 2.27 27.33 -2.83
C ASP A 186 3.05 27.18 -4.15
N GLY A 187 3.09 25.97 -4.72
CA GLY A 187 3.65 25.73 -6.06
C GLY A 187 2.64 26.06 -7.15
N THR A 188 2.66 25.30 -8.27
CA THR A 188 1.65 25.42 -9.34
C THR A 188 0.20 25.30 -8.83
N LEU A 189 -0.01 24.47 -7.81
CA LEU A 189 -1.29 24.32 -7.12
C LEU A 189 -1.23 24.93 -5.72
N LYS A 190 -2.16 25.86 -5.46
CA LYS A 190 -2.35 26.54 -4.19
C LYS A 190 -3.63 26.06 -3.52
N LEU A 191 -3.54 25.60 -2.28
CA LEU A 191 -4.71 25.24 -1.48
C LEU A 191 -5.45 26.53 -1.05
N LEU A 192 -6.68 26.71 -1.55
CA LEU A 192 -7.52 27.87 -1.22
C LEU A 192 -8.38 27.60 0.02
N GLY A 193 -8.81 26.35 0.20
CA GLY A 193 -9.64 25.95 1.32
C GLY A 193 -9.90 24.45 1.32
N ARG A 194 -10.41 23.95 2.44
CA ARG A 194 -10.82 22.56 2.62
C ARG A 194 -12.05 22.49 3.51
N LEU A 195 -12.88 21.47 3.34
CA LEU A 195 -13.94 21.15 4.29
C LEU A 195 -13.30 20.52 5.53
N SER A 196 -13.50 21.12 6.70
CA SER A 196 -12.98 20.60 7.97
C SER A 196 -13.59 19.24 8.30
N LEU A 197 -12.74 18.30 8.73
CA LEU A 197 -13.17 17.00 9.22
C LEU A 197 -13.66 17.08 10.67
N LEU A 198 -14.28 16.00 11.13
CA LEU A 198 -14.80 15.84 12.48
C LEU A 198 -13.84 15.01 13.33
N SER A 199 -13.92 15.19 14.65
CA SER A 199 -13.27 14.29 15.61
C SER A 199 -14.15 13.08 15.89
N GLU A 200 -13.54 12.01 16.38
CA GLU A 200 -14.22 10.80 16.82
C GLU A 200 -15.38 11.07 17.81
N GLU A 201 -15.18 11.96 18.79
CA GLU A 201 -16.21 12.31 19.79
C GLU A 201 -17.49 12.87 19.17
N ILE A 202 -17.36 13.65 18.09
CA ILE A 202 -18.51 14.26 17.40
C ILE A 202 -19.26 13.19 16.62
N LEU A 203 -18.53 12.27 15.98
CA LEU A 203 -19.14 11.15 15.27
C LEU A 203 -19.83 10.19 16.24
N TRP A 204 -19.24 9.89 17.41
CA TRP A 204 -19.89 9.14 18.47
C TRP A 204 -21.20 9.79 18.94
N ALA A 205 -21.19 11.12 19.12
CA ALA A 205 -22.40 11.88 19.48
C ALA A 205 -23.49 11.82 18.39
N ALA A 206 -23.11 11.53 17.14
CA ALA A 206 -24.00 11.34 16.00
C ALA A 206 -24.31 9.85 15.69
N ASN A 207 -24.08 8.95 16.65
CA ASN A 207 -24.27 7.50 16.53
C ASN A 207 -23.34 6.81 15.50
N GLY A 208 -22.13 7.33 15.33
CA GLY A 208 -21.10 6.78 14.46
C GLY A 208 -21.40 6.98 12.97
N LEU A 209 -20.80 6.13 12.11
CA LEU A 209 -21.08 6.08 10.68
C LEU A 209 -21.36 4.62 10.25
N PRO A 210 -22.21 4.39 9.23
CA PRO A 210 -23.13 5.36 8.63
C PRO A 210 -24.24 5.77 9.61
N ASN A 211 -24.86 6.92 9.37
CA ASN A 211 -25.96 7.46 10.20
C ASN A 211 -27.00 8.19 9.33
N PRO A 212 -28.12 8.71 9.88
CA PRO A 212 -29.17 9.36 9.08
C PRO A 212 -28.71 10.58 8.27
N PHE A 213 -27.58 11.20 8.62
CA PHE A 213 -27.00 12.34 7.90
C PHE A 213 -25.93 11.92 6.88
N CYS A 214 -25.26 10.80 7.12
CA CYS A 214 -24.16 10.28 6.32
C CYS A 214 -24.42 8.83 5.91
N SER A 215 -24.72 8.61 4.63
CA SER A 215 -25.04 7.27 4.10
C SER A 215 -23.81 6.37 3.89
N SER A 216 -22.60 6.90 4.05
CA SER A 216 -21.34 6.15 3.98
C SER A 216 -20.72 6.09 5.37
N ASP A 217 -19.93 5.04 5.60
CA ASP A 217 -19.00 4.88 6.70
C ASP A 217 -17.76 5.80 6.60
N HIS A 218 -17.55 6.43 5.44
CA HIS A 218 -16.50 7.44 5.20
C HIS A 218 -17.08 8.87 5.11
N LEU A 219 -16.31 9.83 5.61
CA LEU A 219 -16.55 11.27 5.44
C LEU A 219 -15.97 11.75 4.10
N CYS A 220 -16.70 12.64 3.42
CA CYS A 220 -16.23 13.23 2.18
C CYS A 220 -15.10 14.23 2.45
N LEU A 221 -13.93 13.99 1.86
CA LEU A 221 -12.85 14.97 1.79
C LEU A 221 -13.13 15.94 0.63
N LEU A 222 -12.98 17.24 0.89
CA LEU A 222 -13.21 18.28 -0.11
C LEU A 222 -12.15 19.37 0.02
N ALA A 223 -11.53 19.69 -1.11
CA ALA A 223 -10.48 20.69 -1.23
C ALA A 223 -10.76 21.61 -2.43
N SER A 224 -10.41 22.88 -2.29
CA SER A 224 -10.44 23.86 -3.37
C SER A 224 -9.03 24.32 -3.68
N PHE A 225 -8.63 24.25 -4.95
CA PHE A 225 -7.30 24.64 -5.40
C PHE A 225 -7.37 25.79 -6.41
N GLY A 226 -6.39 26.68 -6.32
CA GLY A 226 -6.07 27.65 -7.37
C GLY A 226 -4.86 27.16 -8.14
N MET A 227 -4.89 27.24 -9.46
CA MET A 227 -3.77 26.84 -10.31
C MET A 227 -3.15 28.09 -10.95
N GLN A 228 -1.85 28.26 -10.78
CA GLN A 228 -1.13 29.31 -11.50
C GLN A 228 -0.81 28.81 -12.91
N VAL A 229 -1.49 29.37 -13.90
CA VAL A 229 -1.20 29.09 -15.31
C VAL A 229 -0.17 30.12 -15.76
N ILE A 230 1.09 29.69 -15.89
CA ILE A 230 2.09 30.50 -16.58
C ILE A 230 1.79 30.34 -18.07
N ALA A 231 1.28 31.41 -18.70
CA ALA A 231 1.11 31.44 -20.15
C ALA A 231 2.50 31.30 -20.82
N PRO A 232 2.60 30.52 -21.91
CA PRO A 232 3.87 30.28 -22.61
C PRO A 232 4.48 31.55 -23.21
#